data_AF-R6K216-F1
#
_entry.id   AF-R6K216-F1
#
_cell.length_a   1.000
_cell.length_b   1.000
_cell.length_c   1.000
_cell.angle_alpha   90.00
_cell.angle_beta   90.00
_cell.angle_gamma   90.00
#
_symmetry.space_group_name_H-M   'P 1'
#
loop_
_entity.id
_entity.type
_entity.pdbx_description
1 polymer ?
#
loop_
_entity_poly.entity_id
_entity_poly.type
_entity_poly.pdbx_seq_one_letter_code
_entity_poly.pdbx_strand_id
1 'polypeptide(L)' 'MELLKDAIGSSLRKGDAYTRYGSRHYILLLTKINKESCSIIFQRIESAYNKVPGSRGELWYHVTMTQELEKTMLE' A
#
# COMPACT_ATOMS: atom_id res chain seq x y z
N MET A 1 -8.76 12.08 8.38
CA MET A 1 -7.60 11.58 7.60
C MET A 1 -8.11 10.74 6.44
N GLU A 2 -8.59 11.41 5.39
CA GLU A 2 -9.03 10.75 4.15
C GLU A 2 -7.96 10.83 3.05
N LEU A 3 -6.98 11.74 3.17
CA LEU A 3 -5.98 11.97 2.12
C LEU A 3 -5.21 10.71 1.72
N LEU A 4 -4.81 9.89 2.70
CA LEU A 4 -4.11 8.62 2.42
C LEU A 4 -5.05 7.60 1.77
N LYS A 5 -6.34 7.57 2.16
CA LYS A 5 -7.35 6.70 1.55
C LYS A 5 -7.53 7.04 0.08
N ASP A 6 -7.60 8.33 -0.24
CA ASP A 6 -7.81 8.82 -1.60
C ASP A 6 -6.56 8.61 -2.46
N ALA A 7 -5.37 8.84 -1.89
CA ALA A 7 -4.10 8.55 -2.54
C ALA A 7 -3.96 7.05 -2.87
N ILE A 8 -4.31 6.15 -1.93
CA ILE A 8 -4.31 4.71 -2.18
C ILE A 8 -5.35 4.35 -3.26
N GLY A 9 -6.60 4.80 -3.11
CA GLY A 9 -7.68 4.47 -4.03
C GLY A 9 -7.43 4.91 -5.48
N SER A 10 -6.84 6.09 -5.68
CA SER A 10 -6.45 6.60 -7.00
C SER A 10 -5.20 5.92 -7.59
N SER A 11 -4.42 5.25 -6.74
CA SER A 11 -3.15 4.62 -7.11
C SER A 11 -3.24 3.11 -7.28
N LEU A 12 -4.39 2.46 -7.10
CA LEU A 12 -4.51 1.01 -7.26
C LEU A 12 -5.21 0.64 -8.57
N ARG A 13 -4.90 -0.55 -9.11
CA ARG A 13 -5.55 -1.06 -10.32
C ARG A 13 -6.86 -1.74 -9.95
N LYS A 14 -7.77 -1.86 -10.92
CA LYS A 14 -8.97 -2.69 -10.75
C LYS A 14 -8.54 -4.14 -10.48
N GLY A 15 -8.96 -4.69 -9.33
CA GLY A 15 -8.60 -6.04 -8.88
C GLY A 15 -7.66 -6.05 -7.68
N ASP A 16 -7.00 -4.94 -7.37
CA ASP A 16 -6.32 -4.76 -6.09
C ASP A 16 -7.34 -4.35 -5.02
N ALA A 17 -7.09 -4.75 -3.77
CA ALA A 17 -7.95 -4.41 -2.64
C ALA A 17 -7.16 -3.67 -1.56
N TYR A 18 -7.83 -2.82 -0.80
CA TYR A 18 -7.25 -2.16 0.35
C TYR A 18 -8.30 -1.94 1.44
N THR A 19 -7.86 -1.96 2.69
CA THR A 19 -8.71 -1.68 3.84
C THR A 19 -7.96 -0.90 4.91
N ARG A 20 -8.71 -0.18 5.74
CA ARG A 20 -8.16 0.58 6.85
C ARG A 20 -7.92 -0.36 8.03
N TYR A 21 -6.67 -0.46 8.47
CA TYR A 21 -6.29 -1.25 9.65
C TYR A 21 -6.31 -0.42 10.94
N GLY A 22 -5.96 0.88 10.84
CA GLY A 22 -5.93 1.77 12.00
C GLY A 22 -6.12 3.23 11.65
N SER A 23 -5.85 4.12 12.60
CA SER A 23 -6.04 5.56 12.40
C SER A 23 -5.21 6.10 11.23
N ARG A 24 -3.98 5.58 11.06
CA ARG A 24 -3.00 5.95 10.02
C ARG A 24 -2.48 4.79 9.17
N HIS A 25 -3.00 3.58 9.35
CA HIS A 25 -2.48 2.37 8.71
C HIS A 25 -3.52 1.74 7.79
N TYR A 26 -3.05 1.29 6.62
CA TYR A 26 -3.85 0.57 5.63
C TYR A 26 -3.16 -0.74 5.28
N ILE A 27 -3.96 -1.76 5.02
CA ILE A 27 -3.49 -3.04 4.48
C ILE A 27 -3.92 -3.09 3.02
N LEU A 28 -2.97 -3.40 2.14
CA LEU A 28 -3.15 -3.53 0.70
C LEU A 28 -2.96 -5.00 0.31
N LEU A 29 -3.87 -5.51 -0.51
CA LEU A 29 -3.77 -6.80 -1.16
C LEU A 29 -3.56 -6.54 -2.65
N LEU A 30 -2.32 -6.74 -3.09
CA LEU A 30 -1.91 -6.55 -4.49
C LEU A 30 -1.85 -7.90 -5.16
N THR A 31 -2.59 -8.08 -6.25
CA THR A 31 -2.67 -9.39 -6.94
C THR A 31 -1.87 -9.37 -8.24
N LYS A 32 -1.38 -10.55 -8.66
CA LYS A 32 -0.68 -10.75 -9.94
C LYS A 32 0.53 -9.80 -10.13
N ILE A 33 1.28 -9.59 -9.05
CA ILE A 33 2.41 -8.66 -9.00
C ILE A 33 3.66 -9.38 -8.47
N ASN A 34 4.85 -8.95 -8.92
CA ASN A 34 6.12 -9.37 -8.35
C ASN A 34 6.62 -8.35 -7.31
N LYS A 35 7.53 -8.77 -6.43
CA LYS A 35 7.99 -7.95 -5.30
C LYS A 35 8.60 -6.63 -5.75
N GLU A 36 9.27 -6.61 -6.89
CA GLU A 36 9.92 -5.44 -7.48
C GLU A 36 8.89 -4.37 -7.86
N SER A 37 7.73 -4.78 -8.38
CA SER A 37 6.66 -3.87 -8.77
C SER A 37 5.93 -3.25 -7.59
N CYS A 38 6.01 -3.83 -6.38
CA CYS A 38 5.40 -3.24 -5.18
C CYS A 38 6.03 -1.88 -4.83
N SER A 39 7.33 -1.72 -5.08
CA SER A 39 8.02 -0.44 -4.89
C SER A 39 7.45 0.68 -5.79
N ILE A 40 7.11 0.35 -7.04
CA ILE A 40 6.53 1.29 -8.01
C ILE A 40 5.13 1.72 -7.59
N ILE A 41 4.32 0.77 -7.08
CA ILE A 41 2.98 1.10 -6.57
C ILE A 41 3.09 2.02 -5.35
N PHE A 42 4.02 1.73 -4.44
CA PHE A 42 4.25 2.59 -3.28
C PHE A 42 4.69 4.00 -3.69
N GLN A 43 5.66 4.13 -4.60
CA GLN A 43 6.08 5.44 -5.12
C GLN A 43 4.93 6.23 -5.75
N ARG A 44 4.00 5.55 -6.43
CA ARG A 44 2.79 6.18 -6.97
C ARG A 44 1.86 6.70 -5.86
N ILE A 45 1.62 5.89 -4.83
CA ILE A 45 0.82 6.28 -3.67
C ILE A 45 1.46 7.48 -2.96
N GLU A 46 2.77 7.45 -2.74
CA GLU A 46 3.52 8.55 -2.13
C GLU A 46 3.46 9.83 -2.97
N SER A 47 3.67 9.72 -4.28
CA SER A 47 3.54 10.87 -5.19
C SER A 47 2.12 11.44 -5.18
N ALA A 48 1.09 10.59 -5.15
CA ALA A 48 -0.29 11.03 -5.05
C ALA A 48 -0.57 11.72 -3.71
N TYR A 49 -0.10 11.15 -2.61
CA TYR A 49 -0.26 11.70 -1.26
C TYR A 49 0.40 13.08 -1.12
N ASN A 50 1.65 13.22 -1.58
CA ASN A 50 2.42 14.47 -1.50
C ASN A 50 1.85 15.61 -2.36
N LYS A 51 0.99 15.29 -3.34
CA LYS A 51 0.29 16.30 -4.15
C LYS A 51 -0.96 16.85 -3.46
N VAL A 52 -1.44 16.21 -2.39
CA VAL A 52 -2.66 16.63 -1.71
C VAL A 52 -2.36 17.77 -0.73
N PRO A 53 -2.99 18.95 -0.86
CA PRO A 53 -2.79 20.04 0.09
C PRO A 53 -3.08 19.59 1.53
N GLY A 54 -2.11 19.79 2.43
CA GLY A 54 -2.22 19.36 3.83
C GLY A 54 -1.68 17.96 4.14
N SER A 55 -1.17 17.22 3.14
CA SER A 55 -0.36 16.03 3.40
C SER A 55 0.87 16.41 4.21
N ARG A 56 1.06 15.78 5.37
CA ARG A 56 2.25 15.94 6.23
C ARG A 56 2.77 14.57 6.63
N GLY A 57 4.09 14.44 6.70
CA GLY A 57 4.78 13.22 7.12
C GLY A 57 5.18 12.29 5.99
N GLU A 58 6.15 11.43 6.29
CA GLU A 58 6.67 10.39 5.41
C GLU A 58 5.78 9.14 5.49
N LEU A 59 5.62 8.45 4.36
CA LEU A 59 4.91 7.18 4.31
C LEU A 59 5.91 6.04 4.47
N TRP A 60 5.54 5.02 5.23
CA TRP A 60 6.32 3.81 5.39
C TRP A 60 5.50 2.63 4.88
N TYR A 61 6.16 1.68 4.22
CA TYR A 61 5.52 0.44 3.79
C TYR A 61 6.37 -0.77 4.13
N HIS A 62 5.67 -1.87 4.39
CA HIS A 62 6.24 -3.20 4.50
C HIS A 62 5.56 -4.09 3.46
N VAL A 63 6.33 -4.93 2.79
CA VAL A 63 5.83 -5.88 1.80
C VAL A 63 6.24 -7.28 2.19
N THR A 64 5.28 -8.20 2.18
CA THR A 64 5.51 -9.63 2.38
C THR A 64 4.76 -10.37 1.29
N MET A 65 5.44 -11.27 0.59
CA MET A 65 4.77 -12.13 -0.39
C MET A 65 4.02 -13.24 0.34
N THR A 66 2.84 -13.65 -0.13
CA THR A 66 2.10 -14.76 0.49
C THR A 66 2.91 -16.06 0.55
N GLN A 67 3.74 -16.30 -0.47
CA GLN A 67 4.69 -17.41 -0.53
C GLN A 67 5.75 -17.39 0.59
N GLU A 68 6.09 -16.19 1.10
CA GLU A 68 7.03 -16.02 2.21
C GLU A 68 6.32 -16.24 3.56
N LEU A 69 5.03 -15.87 3.66
CA LEU A 69 4.23 -16.07 4.88
C LEU A 69 4.01 -17.55 5.21
N GLU A 70 3.81 -18.39 4.18
CA GLU A 70 3.64 -19.84 4.36
C GLU A 70 4.85 -20.49 5.04
N LYS A 71 6.06 -20.00 4.77
CA LYS A 71 7.29 -20.52 5.38
C LYS A 71 7.39 -20.18 6.87
N THR A 72 6.96 -18.97 7.26
CA THR A 72 7.00 -18.52 8.66
C THR A 72 5.90 -19.13 9.52
N MET A 73 4.80 -19.58 8.90
CA MET A 73 3.67 -20.23 9.60
C MET A 73 3.86 -21.75 9.79
N LEU A 74 4.90 -22.33 9.18
CA LEU A 74 5.26 -23.75 9.25
C LEU A 74 6.45 -24.02 10.20
N GLU A 75 6.99 -22.98 10.83
CA GLU A 75 8.02 -23.03 11.90
C GLU A 75 7.36 -22.78 13.27
#